data_AF-A0A950Q863-F1
#
_entry.id   AF-A0A950Q863-F1
#
_cell.length_a   1.000
_cell.length_b   1.000
_cell.length_c   1.000
_cell.angle_alpha   90.00
_cell.angle_beta   90.00
_cell.angle_gamma   90.00
#
_symmetry.space_group_name_H-M   'P 1'
#
loop_
_entity.id
_entity.type
_entity.pdbx_description
1 polymer ?
#
loop_
_entity_poly.entity_id
_entity_poly.type
_entity_poly.pdbx_seq_one_letter_code
_entity_poly.pdbx_strand_id
1 'polypeptide(L)'
;MAAHWENPMGTDGFEFVEYTAPDVSQLYALFERMGFRAVAKHRSKDVTLFRQGQVNFIVNAEPDSHGSRFAKAHGPSACAMAFRVKDAPKAYAKLIELGAK
;
A
#
# COMPACT_ATOMS: atom_id res chain seq x y z
N MET A 1 31.45 9.94 3.04
CA MET A 1 30.62 11.16 3.16
C MET A 1 29.53 11.07 2.11
N ALA A 2 28.33 10.59 2.47
CA ALA A 2 27.22 10.57 1.52
C ALA A 2 26.70 12.01 1.36
N ALA A 3 26.52 12.47 0.13
CA ALA A 3 25.92 13.76 -0.15
C ALA A 3 24.51 13.79 0.48
N HIS A 4 24.26 14.76 1.37
CA HIS A 4 22.94 14.96 1.97
C HIS A 4 22.02 15.60 0.91
N TRP A 5 21.36 14.77 0.12
CA TRP A 5 20.20 15.21 -0.64
C TRP A 5 19.10 15.68 0.32
N GLU A 6 18.39 16.76 -0.02
CA GLU A 6 17.30 17.26 0.82
C GLU A 6 16.16 16.23 0.88
N ASN A 7 15.79 15.81 2.09
CA ASN A 7 14.64 14.95 2.33
C ASN A 7 13.56 15.72 3.12
N PRO A 8 12.84 16.65 2.46
CA PRO A 8 11.93 17.57 3.14
C PRO A 8 10.70 16.87 3.74
N MET A 9 10.31 15.71 3.18
CA MET A 9 9.23 14.88 3.70
C MET A 9 9.71 13.85 4.73
N GLY A 10 11.03 13.74 4.96
CA GLY A 10 11.61 12.77 5.88
C GLY A 10 11.23 11.33 5.53
N THR A 11 11.15 10.99 4.23
CA THR A 11 10.82 9.63 3.78
C THR A 11 11.90 8.63 4.19
N ASP A 12 11.46 7.43 4.55
CA ASP A 12 12.31 6.32 5.00
C ASP A 12 11.88 5.00 4.32
N GLY A 13 11.77 5.06 2.99
CA GLY A 13 11.39 3.92 2.16
C GLY A 13 9.89 3.60 2.18
N PHE A 14 9.57 2.40 1.70
CA PHE A 14 8.20 1.93 1.52
C PHE A 14 7.65 1.26 2.79
N GLU A 15 6.38 1.51 3.08
CA GLU A 15 5.65 0.82 4.13
C GLU A 15 4.84 -0.36 3.56
N PHE A 16 3.99 -0.10 2.56
CA PHE A 16 3.24 -1.14 1.85
C PHE A 16 2.86 -0.72 0.42
N VAL A 17 2.51 -1.72 -0.39
CA VAL A 17 1.72 -1.55 -1.62
C VAL A 17 0.36 -2.22 -1.41
N GLU A 18 -0.71 -1.53 -1.77
CA GLU A 18 -2.08 -2.03 -1.68
C GLU A 18 -2.59 -2.42 -3.08
N TYR A 19 -3.06 -3.65 -3.20
CA TYR A 19 -3.56 -4.28 -4.41
C TYR A 19 -5.05 -4.55 -4.30
N THR A 20 -5.71 -4.54 -5.45
CA THR A 20 -7.12 -4.89 -5.58
C THR A 20 -7.35 -5.62 -6.90
N ALA A 21 -8.42 -6.39 -6.99
CA ALA A 21 -8.82 -7.10 -8.20
C ALA A 21 -10.33 -7.39 -8.16
N PRO A 22 -11.00 -7.58 -9.32
CA PRO A 22 -12.37 -8.11 -9.36
C PRO A 22 -12.47 -9.51 -8.72
N ASP A 23 -11.39 -10.30 -8.82
CA ASP A 23 -11.22 -11.59 -8.16
C ASP A 23 -9.83 -11.62 -7.49
N VAL A 24 -9.81 -11.51 -6.17
CA VAL A 24 -8.57 -11.45 -5.38
C VAL A 24 -7.89 -12.80 -5.20
N SER A 25 -8.54 -13.92 -5.55
CA SER A 25 -7.94 -15.26 -5.42
C SER A 25 -6.70 -15.42 -6.31
N GLN A 26 -6.70 -14.75 -7.47
CA GLN A 26 -5.55 -14.72 -8.39
C GLN A 26 -4.36 -13.97 -7.79
N LEU A 27 -4.61 -12.89 -7.04
CA LEU A 27 -3.57 -12.17 -6.30
C LEU A 27 -2.99 -13.02 -5.17
N TYR A 28 -3.84 -13.73 -4.42
CA TYR A 28 -3.39 -14.63 -3.35
C TYR A 28 -2.47 -15.72 -3.90
N ALA A 29 -2.91 -16.43 -4.95
CA ALA A 29 -2.10 -17.47 -5.59
C ALA A 29 -0.79 -16.93 -6.17
N LEU A 30 -0.79 -15.71 -6.73
CA LEU A 30 0.43 -15.06 -7.20
C LEU A 30 1.40 -14.76 -6.06
N PHE A 31 0.93 -14.12 -4.99
CA PHE A 31 1.77 -13.70 -3.88
C PHE A 31 2.36 -14.89 -3.11
N GLU A 32 1.60 -15.97 -2.94
CA GLU A 32 2.12 -17.22 -2.38
C GLU A 32 3.25 -17.81 -3.23
N ARG A 33 3.10 -17.83 -4.57
CA ARG A 33 4.18 -18.27 -5.49
C ARG A 33 5.40 -17.36 -5.45
N MET A 34 5.23 -16.09 -5.11
CA MET A 34 6.32 -15.13 -4.91
C MET A 34 6.99 -15.25 -3.52
N GLY A 35 6.53 -16.17 -2.67
CA GLY A 35 7.09 -16.42 -1.33
C GLY A 35 6.49 -15.55 -0.22
N PHE A 36 5.44 -14.79 -0.49
CA PHE A 36 4.69 -14.08 0.55
C PHE A 36 3.77 -15.03 1.30
N ARG A 37 3.43 -14.68 2.53
CA ARG A 37 2.42 -15.37 3.33
C ARG A 37 1.35 -14.41 3.80
N ALA A 38 0.10 -14.83 3.79
CA ALA A 38 -0.96 -14.12 4.49
C ALA A 38 -0.69 -14.21 6.00
N VAL A 39 -0.43 -13.08 6.65
CA VAL A 39 -0.04 -13.02 8.07
C VAL A 39 -1.09 -12.39 8.97
N ALA A 40 -2.03 -11.63 8.41
CA ALA A 40 -3.12 -11.04 9.17
C ALA A 40 -4.32 -10.70 8.27
N LYS A 41 -5.49 -10.55 8.90
CA LYS A 41 -6.69 -9.96 8.29
C LYS A 41 -7.09 -8.70 9.03
N HIS A 42 -7.65 -7.74 8.32
CA HIS A 42 -8.22 -6.56 8.96
C HIS A 42 -9.39 -6.97 9.86
N ARG A 43 -9.51 -6.34 11.04
CA ARG A 43 -10.49 -6.72 12.09
C ARG A 43 -11.97 -6.65 11.68
N SER A 44 -12.28 -5.96 10.58
CA SER A 44 -13.65 -5.62 10.20
C SER A 44 -13.88 -5.40 8.70
N LYS A 45 -12.84 -5.53 7.86
CA LYS A 45 -12.91 -5.28 6.42
C LYS A 45 -12.36 -6.51 5.71
N ASP A 46 -12.78 -6.74 4.47
CA ASP A 46 -12.22 -7.79 3.63
C ASP A 46 -10.88 -7.36 3.04
N VAL A 47 -9.89 -7.33 3.94
CA VAL A 47 -8.52 -6.90 3.64
C VAL A 47 -7.55 -7.87 4.28
N THR A 48 -6.62 -8.39 3.48
CA THR A 48 -5.60 -9.36 3.90
C THR A 48 -4.21 -8.76 3.78
N LEU A 49 -3.40 -8.92 4.83
CA LEU A 49 -1.99 -8.53 4.84
C LEU A 49 -1.12 -9.74 4.46
N PHE A 50 -0.33 -9.57 3.41
CA PHE A 50 0.73 -10.47 2.98
C PHE A 50 2.09 -9.91 3.37
N ARG A 51 3.00 -10.76 3.85
CA ARG A 51 4.36 -10.36 4.24
C ARG A 51 5.43 -11.35 3.76
N GLN A 52 6.56 -10.80 3.33
CA GLN A 52 7.82 -11.50 3.09
C GLN A 52 8.97 -10.64 3.62
N GLY A 53 9.64 -11.07 4.69
CA GLY A 53 10.61 -10.23 5.40
C GLY A 53 9.99 -8.91 5.85
N GLN A 54 10.54 -7.78 5.37
CA GLN A 54 10.04 -6.44 5.66
C GLN A 54 9.08 -5.86 4.60
N VAL A 55 8.74 -6.64 3.57
CA VAL A 55 7.82 -6.20 2.50
C VAL A 55 6.38 -6.52 2.89
N ASN A 56 5.51 -5.51 2.84
CA ASN A 56 4.08 -5.64 3.11
C ASN A 56 3.26 -5.42 1.83
N PHE A 57 2.43 -6.39 1.48
CA PHE A 57 1.37 -6.23 0.49
C PHE A 57 0.02 -6.31 1.18
N ILE A 58 -0.85 -5.34 0.88
CA ILE A 58 -2.24 -5.37 1.31
C ILE A 58 -3.06 -5.80 0.11
N VAL A 59 -3.96 -6.76 0.27
CA VAL A 59 -4.98 -7.06 -0.72
C VAL A 59 -6.32 -6.60 -0.18
N ASN A 60 -6.94 -5.67 -0.89
CA ASN A 60 -8.22 -5.07 -0.52
C ASN A 60 -9.33 -5.57 -1.44
N ALA A 61 -10.21 -6.39 -0.85
CA ALA A 61 -11.42 -6.93 -1.46
C ALA A 61 -12.70 -6.28 -0.90
N GLU A 62 -12.57 -5.21 -0.10
CA GLU A 62 -13.70 -4.56 0.57
C GLU A 62 -14.70 -4.02 -0.47
N PRO A 63 -15.99 -4.43 -0.44
CA PRO A 63 -17.01 -3.93 -1.36
C PRO A 63 -17.27 -2.44 -1.14
N ASP A 64 -17.77 -1.76 -2.17
CA ASP A 64 -18.14 -0.33 -2.14
C ASP A 64 -17.02 0.65 -1.67
N SER A 65 -15.78 0.17 -1.61
CA SER A 65 -14.59 0.92 -1.23
C SER A 65 -13.91 1.62 -2.42
N HIS A 66 -12.85 2.38 -2.14
CA HIS A 66 -11.96 2.89 -3.18
C HIS A 66 -11.35 1.74 -4.02
N GLY A 67 -10.86 0.68 -3.35
CA GLY A 67 -10.26 -0.48 -4.00
C GLY A 67 -11.22 -1.15 -4.98
N SER A 68 -12.48 -1.40 -4.57
CA SER A 68 -13.45 -2.03 -5.46
C SER A 68 -13.78 -1.19 -6.71
N ARG A 69 -13.84 0.14 -6.59
CA ARG A 69 -14.01 1.04 -7.74
C ARG A 69 -12.79 1.04 -8.65
N PHE A 70 -11.59 1.04 -8.07
CA PHE A 70 -10.34 1.01 -8.81
C PHE A 70 -10.18 -0.31 -9.59
N ALA A 71 -10.50 -1.45 -8.96
CA ALA A 71 -10.52 -2.77 -9.58
C ALA A 71 -11.47 -2.85 -10.79
N LYS A 72 -12.65 -2.23 -10.70
CA LYS A 72 -13.61 -2.17 -11.82
C LYS A 72 -13.06 -1.38 -13.02
N ALA A 73 -12.31 -0.31 -12.76
CA ALA A 73 -11.74 0.53 -13.81
C ALA A 73 -10.45 -0.05 -14.42
N HIS A 74 -9.64 -0.76 -13.63
CA HIS A 74 -8.27 -1.12 -14.02
C HIS A 74 -7.96 -2.62 -13.98
N GLY A 75 -8.87 -3.47 -13.52
CA GLY A 75 -8.60 -4.89 -13.27
C GLY A 75 -7.66 -5.12 -12.09
N PRO A 76 -7.00 -6.30 -12.02
CA PRO A 76 -6.00 -6.59 -10.99
C PRO A 76 -4.84 -5.60 -11.03
N SER A 77 -4.68 -4.77 -9.99
CA SER A 77 -3.74 -3.64 -10.02
C SER A 77 -3.35 -3.18 -8.62
N ALA A 78 -2.27 -2.39 -8.53
CA ALA A 78 -1.94 -1.63 -7.32
C ALA A 78 -2.81 -0.37 -7.29
N CYS A 79 -3.61 -0.20 -6.23
CA CYS A 79 -4.52 0.94 -6.06
C CYS A 79 -4.04 1.98 -5.05
N ALA A 80 -3.07 1.63 -4.19
CA ALA A 80 -2.49 2.55 -3.22
C ALA A 80 -1.06 2.16 -2.84
N MET A 81 -0.33 3.11 -2.26
CA MET A 81 0.99 2.87 -1.67
C MET A 81 1.18 3.74 -0.44
N ALA A 82 2.04 3.29 0.47
CA ALA A 82 2.42 4.04 1.66
C ALA A 82 3.93 4.15 1.78
N PHE A 83 4.38 5.33 2.21
CA PHE A 83 5.77 5.60 2.56
C PHE A 83 5.91 5.71 4.07
N ARG A 84 7.04 5.23 4.60
CA ARG A 84 7.43 5.59 5.96
C ARG A 84 7.93 7.01 5.95
N VAL A 85 7.54 7.78 6.95
CA VAL A 85 8.01 9.15 7.15
C VAL A 85 8.32 9.37 8.61
N LYS A 86 9.32 10.21 8.90
CA LYS A 86 9.74 10.51 10.26
C LYS A 86 8.64 11.19 11.09
N ASP A 87 7.84 12.04 10.47
CA ASP A 87 6.74 12.79 11.10
C ASP A 87 5.59 12.95 10.09
N ALA A 88 4.55 12.12 10.24
CA ALA A 88 3.44 12.06 9.29
C ALA A 88 2.60 13.35 9.26
N PRO A 89 2.18 13.95 10.39
CA PRO A 89 1.49 15.24 10.38
C PRO A 89 2.29 16.34 9.69
N LYS A 90 3.60 16.44 9.97
CA LYS A 90 4.46 17.45 9.35
C LYS A 90 4.63 17.23 7.85
N ALA A 91 4.88 15.99 7.42
CA ALA A 91 5.02 15.65 6.00
C ALA A 91 3.71 15.93 5.25
N TYR A 92 2.57 15.54 5.82
CA TYR A 92 1.26 15.79 5.24
C TYR A 92 0.98 17.29 5.07
N ALA A 93 1.16 18.10 6.12
CA ALA A 93 0.96 19.54 6.04
C ALA A 93 1.82 20.19 4.95
N LYS A 94 3.09 19.76 4.84
CA LYS A 94 4.00 20.28 3.82
C LYS A 94 3.59 19.88 2.40
N LEU A 95 3.10 18.66 2.19
CA LEU A 95 2.60 18.22 0.88
C LEU A 95 1.37 19.04 0.46
N ILE A 96 0.46 19.36 1.39
CA ILE A 96 -0.69 20.21 1.12
C ILE A 96 -0.26 21.64 0.76
N GLU A 97 0.70 22.23 1.47
CA GLU A 97 1.28 23.55 1.11
C GLU A 97 1.86 23.56 -0.32
N LEU A 98 2.37 22.43 -0.79
CA LEU A 98 2.95 22.26 -2.12
C LEU A 98 1.92 21.82 -3.20
N GLY A 99 0.64 21.72 -2.84
CA GLY A 99 -0.46 21.49 -3.79
C GLY A 99 -0.89 20.03 -3.98
N ALA A 100 -0.48 19.11 -3.10
CA ALA A 100 -1.02 17.76 -3.08
C ALA A 100 -2.53 17.77 -2.73
N LYS A 101 -3.26 16.74 -3.16
CA LYS A 101 -4.72 16.57 -2.98
C LYS A 101 -5.05 15.31 -2.21
#